data_AF-A0A1Q8AV84-F1
#
_entry.id   AF-A0A1Q8AV84-F1
#
_cell.length_a   1.000
_cell.length_b   1.000
_cell.length_c   1.000
_cell.angle_alpha   90.00
_cell.angle_beta   90.00
_cell.angle_gamma   90.00
#
_symmetry.space_group_name_H-M   'P 1'
#
loop_
_entity.id
_entity.type
_entity.pdbx_description
1 polymer ?
#
loop_
_entity_poly.entity_id
_entity_poly.type
_entity_poly.pdbx_seq_one_letter_code
_entity_poly.pdbx_strand_id
1 'polypeptide(L)'
;MTNRHVLTADLVDDSAAIAAYRQHHRHVWPEVVESLRHAGVERLDIHLLGRRLVMIVELKGGLDLARTFAAHVASSPRVAEWERLMKSLQQPAPGAAPGEWWTAMEPLFTLNGDESAIGVARGADEARKI
;
A
#
# COMPACT_ATOMS: atom_id res chain seq x y z
N MET A 1 -13.04 -7.52 9.42
CA MET A 1 -12.93 -6.73 8.18
C MET A 1 -11.45 -6.53 7.90
N THR A 2 -11.02 -6.76 6.67
CA THR A 2 -9.63 -6.53 6.23
C THR A 2 -9.35 -5.04 6.14
N ASN A 3 -8.34 -4.55 6.85
CA ASN A 3 -7.94 -3.14 6.86
C ASN A 3 -6.84 -2.93 5.80
N ARG A 4 -7.26 -2.84 4.53
CA ARG A 4 -6.38 -2.79 3.37
C ARG A 4 -6.29 -1.37 2.82
N HIS A 5 -5.07 -0.90 2.60
CA HIS A 5 -4.78 0.40 2.00
C HIS A 5 -3.96 0.22 0.72
N VAL A 6 -4.24 1.03 -0.29
CA VAL A 6 -3.47 1.09 -1.53
C VAL A 6 -2.95 2.51 -1.68
N LEU A 7 -1.63 2.64 -1.78
CA LEU A 7 -0.92 3.91 -1.81
C LEU A 7 -0.06 3.98 -3.06
N THR A 8 0.21 5.19 -3.54
CA THR A 8 1.10 5.43 -4.67
C THR A 8 2.10 6.54 -4.39
N ALA A 9 3.29 6.37 -4.95
CA ALA A 9 4.34 7.37 -5.03
C ALA A 9 5.08 7.15 -6.36
N ASP A 10 5.96 8.06 -6.73
CA ASP A 10 6.90 7.84 -7.82
C ASP A 10 8.33 7.73 -7.26
N LEU A 11 9.20 7.03 -7.99
CA LEU A 11 10.64 7.17 -7.83
C LEU A 11 11.10 8.45 -8.54
N VAL A 12 12.16 9.06 -8.01
CA VAL A 12 12.87 10.15 -8.69
C VAL A 12 13.26 9.69 -10.10
N ASP A 13 13.19 10.59 -11.09
CA ASP A 13 13.51 10.29 -12.49
C ASP A 13 15.01 10.16 -12.74
N ASP A 14 15.59 9.14 -12.10
CA ASP A 14 16.99 8.78 -12.18
C ASP A 14 17.14 7.25 -12.15
N SER A 15 17.81 6.72 -13.17
CA SER A 15 18.12 5.29 -13.29
C SER A 15 18.88 4.74 -12.07
N ALA A 16 19.75 5.54 -11.45
CA ALA A 16 20.49 5.13 -10.26
C ALA A 16 19.58 5.03 -9.04
N ALA A 17 18.64 5.97 -8.87
CA ALA A 17 17.64 5.91 -7.80
C ALA A 17 16.75 4.67 -7.93
N ILE A 18 16.31 4.35 -9.16
CA ILE A 18 15.50 3.16 -9.44
C ILE A 18 16.27 1.87 -9.13
N ALA A 19 17.55 1.80 -9.53
CA ALA A 19 18.40 0.65 -9.25
C ALA A 19 18.63 0.46 -7.74
N ALA A 20 18.95 1.56 -7.02
CA ALA A 20 19.14 1.56 -5.58
C ALA A 20 17.87 1.12 -4.85
N TYR A 21 16.70 1.64 -5.22
CA TYR A 21 15.43 1.28 -4.60
C TYR A 21 15.15 -0.21 -4.72
N ARG A 22 15.36 -0.79 -5.91
CA ARG A 22 15.23 -2.24 -6.16
C ARG A 22 16.21 -3.05 -5.31
N GLN A 23 17.47 -2.62 -5.22
CA GLN A 23 18.48 -3.30 -4.43
C GLN A 23 18.14 -3.33 -2.94
N HIS A 24 17.72 -2.18 -2.40
CA HIS A 24 17.29 -2.06 -1.01
C HIS A 24 16.07 -2.96 -0.73
N HIS A 25 15.05 -2.96 -1.58
CA HIS A 25 13.86 -3.78 -1.36
C HIS A 25 14.06 -5.28 -1.60
N ARG A 26 15.15 -5.71 -2.25
CA ARG A 26 15.58 -7.12 -2.26
C ARG A 26 16.23 -7.55 -0.94
N HIS A 27 16.73 -6.61 -0.16
CA HIS A 27 17.47 -6.84 1.08
C HIS A 27 17.01 -5.85 2.16
N VAL A 28 15.71 -5.84 2.44
CA VAL A 28 15.13 -4.97 3.47
C VAL A 28 15.81 -5.25 4.80
N TRP A 29 16.16 -4.19 5.53
CA TRP A 29 16.82 -4.31 6.82
C TRP A 29 15.93 -5.07 7.82
N PRO A 30 16.49 -6.03 8.59
CA PRO A 30 15.71 -6.81 9.56
C PRO A 30 14.91 -5.96 10.54
N GLU A 31 15.48 -4.84 11.00
CA GLU A 31 14.86 -3.91 11.95
C GLU A 31 13.58 -3.27 11.37
N VAL A 32 13.55 -3.05 10.06
CA VAL A 32 12.38 -2.50 9.35
C VAL A 32 11.28 -3.55 9.29
N VAL A 33 11.63 -4.77 8.91
CA VAL A 33 10.67 -5.89 8.85
C VAL A 33 10.09 -6.18 10.23
N GLU A 34 10.92 -6.22 11.26
CA GLU A 34 10.49 -6.42 12.65
C GLU A 34 9.57 -5.30 13.12
N SER A 35 9.94 -4.04 12.85
CA SER A 35 9.13 -2.88 13.22
C SER A 35 7.77 -2.86 12.53
N LEU A 36 7.69 -3.19 11.24
CA LEU A 36 6.41 -3.29 10.51
C LEU A 36 5.51 -4.35 11.15
N ARG A 37 6.06 -5.53 11.48
CA ARG A 37 5.31 -6.61 12.15
C ARG A 37 4.82 -6.19 13.53
N HIS A 38 5.68 -5.56 14.33
CA HIS A 38 5.31 -5.05 15.67
C HIS A 38 4.27 -3.93 15.60
N ALA A 39 4.30 -3.09 14.57
CA ALA A 39 3.31 -2.05 14.34
C ALA A 39 1.93 -2.60 13.92
N GLY A 40 1.83 -3.90 13.60
CA GLY A 40 0.58 -4.56 13.22
C GLY A 40 0.34 -4.61 11.72
N VAL A 41 1.37 -4.48 10.90
CA VAL A 41 1.32 -4.77 9.46
C VAL A 41 1.31 -6.28 9.26
N GLU A 42 0.23 -6.81 8.69
CA GLU A 42 0.04 -8.24 8.43
C GLU A 42 0.59 -8.63 7.05
N ARG A 43 0.43 -7.74 6.07
CA ARG A 43 0.98 -7.90 4.71
C ARG A 43 1.36 -6.55 4.12
N LEU A 44 2.48 -6.48 3.41
CA LEU A 44 2.91 -5.30 2.68
C LEU A 44 3.58 -5.73 1.38
N ASP A 45 3.02 -5.31 0.26
CA ASP A 45 3.56 -5.52 -1.07
C ASP A 45 3.87 -4.16 -1.72
N ILE A 46 5.01 -4.05 -2.41
CA ILE A 46 5.35 -2.88 -3.23
C ILE A 46 5.59 -3.33 -4.66
N HIS A 47 4.84 -2.76 -5.58
CA HIS A 47 4.94 -2.99 -7.02
C HIS A 47 5.52 -1.75 -7.70
N LEU A 48 6.26 -1.96 -8.79
CA LEU A 48 6.92 -0.89 -9.54
C LEU A 48 6.67 -1.05 -11.05
N LEU A 49 6.10 -0.02 -11.68
CA LEU A 49 5.94 0.12 -13.13
C LEU A 49 6.67 1.36 -13.62
N GLY A 50 7.77 1.20 -14.35
CA GLY A 50 8.65 2.32 -14.70
C GLY A 50 9.19 2.99 -13.42
N ARG A 51 8.64 4.16 -13.07
CA ARG A 51 8.90 4.88 -11.82
C ARG A 51 7.74 4.85 -10.82
N ARG A 52 6.56 4.41 -11.25
CA ARG A 52 5.34 4.39 -10.44
C ARG A 52 5.40 3.27 -9.42
N LEU A 53 5.37 3.63 -8.14
CA LEU A 53 5.20 2.70 -7.03
C LEU A 53 3.72 2.54 -6.67
N VAL A 54 3.35 1.32 -6.34
CA VAL A 54 2.09 0.99 -5.68
C VAL A 54 2.42 0.17 -4.44
N MET A 55 2.12 0.70 -3.27
CA MET A 55 2.19 -0.03 -2.01
C MET A 55 0.79 -0.52 -1.64
N ILE A 56 0.68 -1.80 -1.31
CA ILE A 56 -0.53 -2.41 -0.79
C ILE A 56 -0.19 -2.89 0.61
N VAL A 57 -0.93 -2.40 1.61
CA VAL A 57 -0.69 -2.77 3.01
C VAL A 57 -1.98 -3.24 3.65
N GLU A 58 -1.90 -4.37 4.35
CA GLU A 58 -2.96 -4.92 5.17
C GLU A 58 -2.54 -4.82 6.64
N LEU A 59 -3.35 -4.12 7.42
CA LEU A 59 -3.14 -3.92 8.84
C LEU A 59 -4.05 -4.82 9.63
N LYS A 60 -3.62 -5.14 10.85
CA LYS A 60 -4.51 -5.70 11.87
C LYS A 60 -5.75 -4.80 12.04
N GLY A 61 -6.90 -5.42 12.25
CA GLY A 61 -8.18 -4.72 12.35
C GLY A 61 -8.18 -3.62 13.42
N GLY A 62 -8.76 -2.46 13.09
CA GLY A 62 -8.89 -1.32 14.00
C GLY A 62 -7.68 -0.40 14.08
N LEU A 63 -6.59 -0.70 13.36
CA LEU A 63 -5.43 0.19 13.28
C LEU A 63 -5.66 1.32 12.27
N ASP A 64 -5.04 2.46 12.53
CA ASP A 64 -5.00 3.59 11.60
C ASP A 64 -3.66 3.60 10.85
N LEU A 65 -3.69 3.78 9.53
CA LEU A 65 -2.51 3.72 8.68
C LEU A 65 -1.46 4.76 9.08
N ALA A 66 -1.88 6.02 9.24
CA ALA A 66 -0.96 7.12 9.53
C ALA A 66 -0.29 6.93 10.90
N ARG A 67 -1.07 6.54 11.93
CA ARG A 67 -0.55 6.23 13.27
C ARG A 67 0.37 5.02 13.26
N THR A 68 0.05 3.99 12.48
CA THR A 68 0.86 2.76 12.36
C THR A 68 2.24 3.09 11.79
N PHE A 69 2.30 3.82 10.68
CA PHE A 69 3.57 4.20 10.07
C PHE A 69 4.34 5.25 10.88
N ALA A 70 3.66 6.14 11.62
CA ALA A 70 4.33 7.03 12.56
C ALA A 70 5.02 6.26 13.70
N ALA A 71 4.33 5.25 14.27
CA ALA A 71 4.91 4.37 15.29
C ALA A 71 6.08 3.53 14.73
N HIS A 72 5.95 3.05 13.49
CA HIS A 72 7.03 2.36 12.77
C HIS A 72 8.28 3.25 12.69
N VAL A 73 8.17 4.47 12.15
CA VAL A 73 9.29 5.42 12.03
C VAL A 73 9.93 5.73 13.38
N ALA A 74 9.10 5.91 14.42
CA ALA A 74 9.57 6.25 15.76
C ALA A 74 10.16 5.07 16.55
N SER A 75 10.00 3.83 16.05
CA SER A 75 10.39 2.62 16.79
C SER A 75 11.90 2.48 17.02
N SER A 76 12.73 2.97 16.08
CA SER A 76 14.19 2.98 16.25
C SER A 76 14.89 3.96 15.30
N PRO A 77 16.12 4.41 15.64
CA PRO A 77 16.93 5.23 14.74
C PRO A 77 17.24 4.56 13.40
N ARG A 78 17.38 3.23 13.39
CA ARG A 78 17.62 2.40 12.19
C ARG A 78 16.44 2.42 11.24
N VAL A 79 15.22 2.34 11.78
CA VAL A 79 14.00 2.44 10.97
C VAL A 79 13.83 3.86 10.43
N ALA A 80 14.06 4.88 11.26
CA ALA A 80 14.05 6.27 10.79
C ALA A 80 15.12 6.55 9.70
N GLU A 81 16.27 5.88 9.76
CA GLU A 81 17.32 5.93 8.74
C GLU A 81 16.86 5.30 7.42
N TRP A 82 16.26 4.12 7.47
CA TRP A 82 15.65 3.47 6.32
C TRP A 82 14.61 4.36 5.65
N GLU A 83 13.69 4.95 6.42
CA GLU A 83 12.63 5.80 5.91
C GLU A 83 13.16 7.06 5.23
N ARG A 84 14.20 7.69 5.80
CA ARG A 84 14.89 8.82 5.12
C ARG A 84 15.56 8.40 3.82
N LEU A 85 16.19 7.22 3.79
CA LEU A 85 16.83 6.67 2.60
C LEU A 85 15.80 6.35 1.51
N MET A 86 14.68 5.70 1.84
CA MET A 86 13.64 5.42 0.85
C MET A 86 12.99 6.71 0.35
N LYS A 87 12.76 7.68 1.25
CA LYS A 87 12.23 8.99 0.90
C LYS A 87 13.13 9.75 -0.07
N SER A 88 14.46 9.64 0.02
CA SER A 88 15.38 10.33 -0.90
C SER A 88 15.39 9.74 -2.32
N LEU A 89 14.91 8.51 -2.49
CA LEU A 89 14.76 7.84 -3.79
C LEU A 89 13.37 8.06 -4.41
N GLN A 90 12.45 8.65 -3.66
CA GLN A 90 11.05 8.82 -3.99
C GLN A 90 10.68 10.29 -4.19
N GLN A 91 9.53 10.49 -4.81
CA GLN A 91 8.86 11.77 -4.96
C GLN A 91 7.33 11.55 -4.89
N PRO A 92 6.55 12.57 -4.51
CA PRO A 92 5.09 12.48 -4.56
C PRO A 92 4.60 12.12 -5.97
N ALA A 93 3.53 11.33 -6.04
CA ALA A 93 2.90 11.00 -7.31
C ALA A 93 2.21 12.24 -7.93
N PRO A 94 2.04 12.30 -9.26
CA PRO A 94 1.16 13.27 -9.90
C PRO A 94 -0.24 13.24 -9.28
N GLY A 95 -0.72 14.42 -8.85
CA GLY A 95 -2.02 14.56 -8.18
C GLY A 95 -1.99 14.43 -6.66
N ALA A 96 -0.81 14.20 -6.05
CA ALA A 96 -0.66 14.22 -4.59
C ALA A 96 -1.03 15.58 -4.01
N ALA A 97 -1.70 15.59 -2.85
CA ALA A 97 -1.99 16.82 -2.13
C ALA A 97 -0.70 17.45 -1.57
N PRO A 98 -0.66 18.78 -1.31
CA PRO A 98 0.50 19.41 -0.69
C PRO A 98 0.87 18.74 0.64
N GLY A 99 2.11 18.26 0.73
CA GLY A 99 2.64 17.57 1.91
C GLY A 99 2.39 16.06 1.96
N GLU A 100 1.62 15.50 1.02
CA GLU A 100 1.42 14.06 0.90
C GLU A 100 2.61 13.42 0.17
N TRP A 101 3.10 12.29 0.68
CA TRP A 101 4.24 11.57 0.09
C TRP A 101 3.79 10.28 -0.59
N TRP A 102 3.16 9.41 0.19
CA TRP A 102 2.43 8.26 -0.30
C TRP A 102 0.95 8.63 -0.38
N THR A 103 0.43 8.71 -1.60
CA THR A 103 -0.95 9.14 -1.87
C THR A 103 -1.92 7.98 -1.82
N ALA A 104 -3.01 8.13 -1.06
CA ALA A 104 -4.05 7.12 -0.99
C ALA A 104 -4.80 7.00 -2.32
N MET A 105 -5.00 5.76 -2.79
CA MET A 105 -5.79 5.47 -3.99
C MET A 105 -7.23 5.12 -3.60
N GLU A 106 -8.19 5.61 -4.38
CA GLU A 106 -9.61 5.31 -4.20
C GLU A 106 -9.91 3.86 -4.64
N PRO A 107 -10.46 3.01 -3.75
CA PRO A 107 -10.91 1.68 -4.14
C PRO A 107 -12.25 1.80 -4.88
N LEU A 108 -12.24 1.53 -6.18
CA LEU A 108 -13.46 1.60 -7.00
C LEU A 108 -14.26 0.28 -7.02
N PHE A 109 -13.58 -0.86 -6.82
CA PHE A 109 -14.20 -2.18 -6.87
C PHE A 109 -13.40 -3.18 -6.04
N THR A 110 -14.10 -4.12 -5.41
CA THR A 110 -13.50 -5.27 -4.74
C THR A 110 -14.37 -6.49 -5.01
N LEU A 111 -13.80 -7.50 -5.67
CA LEU A 111 -14.43 -8.80 -5.81
C LEU A 111 -14.09 -9.64 -4.58
N ASN A 112 -15.09 -9.92 -3.75
CA ASN A 112 -14.95 -10.89 -2.68
C ASN A 112 -15.31 -12.28 -3.22
N GLY A 113 -14.64 -13.33 -2.73
CA GLY A 113 -14.97 -14.73 -3.07
C GLY A 113 -16.28 -15.23 -2.42
N ASP A 114 -17.11 -14.32 -1.95
CA ASP A 114 -18.38 -14.62 -1.30
C ASP A 114 -19.47 -14.71 -2.38
N GLU A 115 -19.81 -15.93 -2.79
CA GLU A 115 -20.84 -16.19 -3.82
C GLU A 115 -22.24 -15.69 -3.41
N SER A 116 -22.42 -15.32 -2.14
CA SER A 116 -23.67 -14.74 -1.61
C SER A 116 -24.06 -13.42 -2.31
N ALA A 117 -23.13 -12.73 -2.96
CA ALA A 117 -23.41 -11.51 -3.73
C ALA A 117 -23.95 -11.77 -5.16
N ILE A 118 -23.94 -13.02 -5.65
CA ILE A 118 -24.33 -13.36 -7.04
C ILE A 118 -25.86 -13.58 -7.17
N GLY A 119 -26.61 -13.51 -6.06
CA GLY A 119 -28.01 -13.91 -5.97
C GLY A 119 -29.09 -12.83 -6.08
N VAL A 120 -28.96 -11.76 -6.87
CA VAL A 120 -30.10 -10.83 -7.15
C VAL A 120 -30.07 -10.26 -8.58
N ALA A 121 -29.97 -11.11 -9.60
CA ALA A 121 -30.17 -10.64 -10.99
C ALA A 121 -30.71 -11.71 -11.96
N ARG A 122 -31.40 -12.74 -11.45
CA ARG A 122 -32.16 -13.69 -12.29
C ARG A 122 -33.52 -13.96 -11.66
N GLY A 123 -34.52 -13.18 -12.06
CA GLY A 123 -35.89 -13.39 -11.62
C GLY A 123 -36.82 -12.22 -11.93
N ALA A 124 -36.81 -11.71 -13.16
CA ALA A 124 -37.81 -10.72 -13.59
C ALA A 124 -38.12 -10.75 -15.10
N ASP A 125 -37.86 -11.84 -15.82
CA ASP A 125 -38.18 -11.88 -17.27
C ASP A 125 -38.79 -13.20 -17.77
N GLU A 126 -39.51 -13.94 -16.90
CA GLU A 126 -40.22 -15.15 -17.34
C GLU A 126 -41.62 -15.32 -16.74
N ALA A 127 -42.34 -14.20 -16.56
CA ALA A 127 -43.78 -14.21 -16.29
C ALA A 127 -44.55 -13.41 -17.35
N ARG A 128 -44.35 -13.79 -18.62
CA ARG A 128 -45.27 -13.49 -19.72
C ARG A 128 -45.28 -14.67 -20.69
N LYS A 129 -46.00 -15.73 -20.34
CA LYS A 129 -46.75 -16.56 -21.28
C LYS A 129 -47.57 -17.63 -20.55
N ILE A 130 -48.86 -17.61 -20.90
CA ILE A 130 -49.93 -18.57 -20.66
C ILE A 130 -50.69 -18.36 -19.34
#